data_AF-A0A829HAT9-F1
#
_entry.id   AF-A0A829HAT9-F1
#
_cell.length_a   1.000
_cell.length_b   1.000
_cell.length_c   1.000
_cell.angle_alpha   90.00
_cell.angle_beta   90.00
_cell.angle_gamma   90.00
#
_symmetry.space_group_name_H-M   'P 1'
#
loop_
_entity.id
_entity.type
_entity.pdbx_description
1 polymer ?
#
loop_
_entity_poly.entity_id
_entity_poly.type
_entity_poly.pdbx_seq_one_letter_code
_entity_poly.pdbx_strand_id
1 'polypeptide(L)' 'YMIFSDKTLKAIGSAMPQSLDELMAVKGVGQAKLDKYGQIFLDVLQAIKAKA' A
#
# COMPACT_ATOMS: atom_id res chain seq x y z
N TYR A 1 -3.94 -7.34 17.09
CA TYR A 1 -4.22 -6.01 16.52
C TYR A 1 -4.09 -6.11 15.00
N MET A 2 -5.11 -5.70 14.24
CA MET A 2 -5.09 -5.81 12.77
C MET A 2 -4.78 -4.43 12.16
N ILE A 3 -3.62 -4.29 11.50
CA ILE A 3 -3.20 -3.04 10.86
C ILE A 3 -3.89 -2.88 9.50
N PHE A 4 -3.78 -3.90 8.64
CA PHE A 4 -4.46 -4.00 7.35
C PHE A 4 -5.22 -5.31 7.26
N SER A 5 -6.39 -5.27 6.61
CA SER A 5 -7.12 -6.51 6.30
C SER A 5 -6.51 -7.19 5.08
N ASP A 6 -6.69 -8.50 4.96
CA ASP A 6 -6.28 -9.26 3.77
C ASP A 6 -6.87 -8.68 2.48
N LYS A 7 -8.11 -8.20 2.55
CA LYS A 7 -8.78 -7.54 1.43
C LYS A 7 -8.04 -6.27 0.99
N THR A 8 -7.56 -5.47 1.95
CA THR A 8 -6.78 -4.26 1.67
C THR A 8 -5.41 -4.61 1.11
N LEU A 9 -4.71 -5.58 1.70
CA LEU A 9 -3.38 -6.02 1.21
C LEU A 9 -3.46 -6.55 -0.23
N LYS A 10 -4.47 -7.39 -0.52
CA LYS A 10 -4.73 -7.85 -1.89
C LYS A 10 -5.04 -6.71 -2.84
N ALA A 11 -5.86 -5.74 -2.42
CA ALA A 11 -6.16 -4.56 -3.24
C ALA A 11 -4.90 -3.71 -3.54
N ILE A 12 -4.02 -3.49 -2.54
CA ILE A 12 -2.73 -2.81 -2.76
C ILE A 12 -1.87 -3.59 -3.75
N GLY A 13 -1.76 -4.91 -3.58
CA GLY A 13 -0.97 -5.76 -4.47
C GLY A 13 -1.52 -5.83 -5.90
N SER A 14 -2.83 -5.74 -6.09
CA SER A 14 -3.46 -5.64 -7.42
C SER A 14 -3.31 -4.27 -8.06
N ALA A 15 -3.41 -3.20 -7.27
CA ALA A 15 -3.30 -1.82 -7.76
C ALA A 15 -1.86 -1.40 -8.05
N MET A 16 -0.87 -1.97 -7.35
CA MET A 16 0.56 -1.62 -7.45
C MET A 16 0.81 -0.09 -7.44
N PRO A 17 0.33 0.64 -6.41
CA PRO A 17 0.44 2.09 -6.36
C PRO A 17 1.90 2.54 -6.36
N GLN A 18 2.18 3.63 -7.08
CA GLN A 18 3.51 4.23 -7.23
C GLN A 18 3.67 5.54 -6.47
N SER A 19 2.58 6.04 -5.87
CA SER A 19 2.55 7.28 -5.10
C SER A 19 1.69 7.14 -3.84
N LEU A 20 1.89 8.04 -2.87
CA LEU A 20 1.07 8.07 -1.64
C LEU A 20 -0.40 8.36 -1.94
N ASP A 21 -0.67 9.19 -2.95
CA ASP A 21 -2.04 9.50 -3.38
C ASP A 21 -2.74 8.28 -3.98
N GLU A 22 -2.04 7.52 -4.83
CA GLU A 22 -2.55 6.24 -5.35
C GLU A 22 -2.79 5.22 -4.22
N LEU A 23 -1.91 5.18 -3.23
CA LEU A 23 -2.07 4.30 -2.07
C LEU A 23 -3.26 4.74 -1.20
N MET A 24 -3.52 6.04 -1.06
CA MET A 24 -4.71 6.59 -0.40
C MET A 24 -5.98 6.13 -1.12
N ALA A 25 -5.98 6.12 -2.46
CA ALA A 25 -7.14 5.71 -3.25
C ALA A 25 -7.54 4.24 -3.02
N VAL A 26 -6.67 3.41 -2.41
CA VAL A 26 -6.97 2.02 -2.11
C VAL A 26 -7.94 1.89 -0.93
N LYS A 27 -9.08 1.24 -1.18
CA LYS A 27 -10.12 1.02 -0.16
C LYS A 27 -9.58 0.28 1.08
N GLY A 28 -9.64 0.95 2.23
CA GLY A 28 -9.17 0.43 3.52
C GLY A 28 -7.80 0.95 3.96
N VAL A 29 -7.15 1.76 3.10
CA VAL A 29 -6.10 2.69 3.49
C VAL A 29 -6.78 4.00 3.89
N GLY A 30 -6.44 4.51 5.06
CA GLY A 30 -6.89 5.82 5.53
C GLY A 30 -5.69 6.64 5.97
N GLN A 31 -5.88 7.94 6.20
CA GLN A 31 -4.78 8.88 6.43
C GLN A 31 -3.78 8.41 7.49
N ALA A 32 -4.26 8.01 8.68
CA ALA A 32 -3.39 7.54 9.77
C ALA A 32 -2.53 6.31 9.41
N LYS A 33 -2.99 5.47 8.47
CA LYS A 33 -2.22 4.33 7.97
C LYS A 33 -1.26 4.77 6.88
N LEU A 34 -1.68 5.68 6.01
CA LEU A 34 -0.85 6.25 4.97
C LEU A 34 0.36 6.98 5.57
N ASP A 35 0.14 7.80 6.59
CA ASP A 35 1.22 8.55 7.24
C ASP A 35 2.26 7.64 7.90
N LYS A 36 1.82 6.51 8.46
CA LYS A 36 2.70 5.57 9.18
C LYS A 36 3.37 4.53 8.29
N TYR A 37 2.67 4.05 7.27
CA TYR A 37 3.08 2.88 6.49
C TYR A 37 3.21 3.17 4.99
N GLY A 38 2.79 4.35 4.53
CA GLY A 38 2.70 4.66 3.11
C GLY A 38 4.04 4.51 2.39
N GLN A 39 5.09 5.14 2.92
CA GLN A 39 6.43 5.03 2.35
C GLN A 39 6.94 3.59 2.35
N ILE A 40 6.74 2.85 3.46
CA ILE A 40 7.15 1.45 3.58
C ILE A 40 6.49 0.59 2.50
N PHE A 41 5.20 0.80 2.22
CA PHE A 41 4.51 0.10 1.14
C PHE A 41 5.09 0.45 -0.22
N LEU A 42 5.31 1.72 -0.51
CA LEU A 42 5.89 2.15 -1.79
C LEU A 42 7.27 1.54 -2.02
N ASP A 43 8.13 1.53 -0.99
CA ASP A 43 9.47 0.94 -1.07
C ASP A 43 9.41 -0.57 -1.38
N VAL A 44 8.51 -1.30 -0.70
CA VAL A 44 8.31 -2.74 -0.94
C VAL A 44 7.76 -2.99 -2.35
N LEU A 45 6.77 -2.23 -2.80
CA LEU A 45 6.18 -2.38 -4.13
C LEU A 45 7.20 -2.11 -5.23
N GLN A 46 8.03 -1.07 -5.07
CA GLN A 46 9.14 -0.79 -5.98
C GLN A 46 10.17 -1.92 -5.99
N ALA A 47 10.54 -2.44 -4.81
CA ALA A 47 11.48 -3.56 -4.71
C ALA A 47 10.96 -4.84 -5.37
N ILE A 48 9.65 -5.10 -5.32
CA ILE A 48 9.01 -6.23 -6.01
C ILE A 48 9.07 -6.01 -7.53
N LYS A 49 8.71 -4.80 -8.00
CA LYS A 49 8.75 -4.45 -9.43
C LYS A 49 10.16 -4.57 -10.03
N ALA A 50 11.20 -4.25 -9.26
CA ALA A 50 12.59 -4.36 -9.69
C ALA A 50 13.12 -5.81 -9.76
N LYS A 51 12.42 -6.77 -9.14
CA LYS A 51 12.80 -8.20 -9.12
C LYS A 51 12.00 -9.05 -10.11
N ALA A 52 10.97 -8.48 -10.73
CA ALA A 52 10.15 -9.12 -11.75
C ALA A 52 10.69 -8.80 -13.15
#